data_AF-A0A662HPC8-F1
#
_entry.id   AF-A0A662HPC8-F1
#
_cell.length_a   1.000
_cell.length_b   1.000
_cell.length_c   1.000
_cell.angle_alpha   90.00
_cell.angle_beta   90.00
_cell.angle_gamma   90.00
#
_symmetry.space_group_name_H-M   'P 1'
#
loop_
_entity.id
_entity.type
_entity.pdbx_description
1 polymer ?
#
loop_
_entity_poly.entity_id
_entity_poly.type
_entity_poly.pdbx_seq_one_letter_code
_entity_poly.pdbx_strand_id
1 'polypeptide(L)'
;MRRRVKNPYRKGLRFEYRVRDALAELGLLVIRCARSKGTKWGLPSYDLVAIAPGPRVYLIECKAYEGARRDPKAGECARLYNCEYVVVTPSTLKSFIERVREEVREAIQEVMG
;
A
#
# COMPACT_ATOMS: atom_id res chain seq x y z
N MET A 1 -32.49 -18.18 -13.63
CA MET A 1 -31.72 -17.78 -12.43
C MET A 1 -30.37 -17.19 -12.86
N ARG A 2 -30.24 -15.86 -12.98
CA ARG A 2 -28.97 -15.24 -13.42
C ARG A 2 -27.94 -15.33 -12.29
N ARG A 3 -26.82 -16.03 -12.50
CA ARG A 3 -25.67 -16.07 -11.59
C ARG A 3 -25.26 -14.62 -11.28
N ARG A 4 -25.44 -14.20 -10.02
CA ARG A 4 -25.01 -12.90 -9.50
C ARG A 4 -23.48 -12.87 -9.57
N VAL A 5 -22.92 -12.29 -10.63
CA VAL A 5 -21.47 -12.10 -10.78
C VAL A 5 -21.01 -11.29 -9.58
N LYS A 6 -20.33 -11.94 -8.61
CA LYS A 6 -19.70 -11.26 -7.47
C LYS A 6 -18.70 -10.26 -8.06
N ASN A 7 -19.10 -9.00 -8.17
CA ASN A 7 -18.35 -7.94 -8.84
C ASN A 7 -16.89 -7.93 -8.34
N PRO A 8 -15.90 -8.34 -9.15
CA PRO A 8 -14.48 -8.43 -8.77
C PRO A 8 -13.96 -7.10 -8.20
N TYR A 9 -14.52 -5.99 -8.69
CA TYR A 9 -14.28 -4.63 -8.21
C TYR A 9 -14.50 -4.49 -6.70
N ARG A 10 -15.54 -5.13 -6.15
CA ARG A 10 -15.85 -5.09 -4.72
C ARG A 10 -14.83 -5.87 -3.88
N LYS A 11 -14.16 -6.88 -4.45
CA LYS A 11 -13.12 -7.64 -3.75
C LYS A 11 -11.82 -6.84 -3.65
N GLY A 12 -11.38 -6.25 -4.77
CA GLY A 12 -10.21 -5.37 -4.80
C GLY A 12 -10.37 -4.21 -3.82
N LEU A 13 -11.50 -3.49 -3.93
CA LEU A 13 -11.80 -2.36 -3.06
C LEU A 13 -11.81 -2.72 -1.57
N ARG A 14 -12.42 -3.86 -1.20
CA ARG A 14 -12.42 -4.33 0.20
C ARG A 14 -11.01 -4.65 0.70
N PHE A 15 -10.17 -5.20 -0.16
CA PHE A 15 -8.79 -5.50 0.20
C PHE A 15 -7.98 -4.22 0.40
N GLU A 16 -8.09 -3.25 -0.52
CA GLU A 16 -7.49 -1.91 -0.36
C GLU A 16 -7.90 -1.26 0.97
N TYR A 17 -9.19 -1.27 1.30
CA TYR A 17 -9.68 -0.74 2.58
C TYR A 17 -9.10 -1.47 3.79
N ARG A 18 -9.00 -2.80 3.73
CA ARG A 18 -8.39 -3.59 4.80
C ARG A 18 -6.91 -3.22 5.02
N VAL A 19 -6.13 -3.03 3.95
CA VAL A 19 -4.73 -2.60 4.07
C VAL A 19 -4.64 -1.18 4.63
N ARG A 20 -5.48 -0.26 4.12
CA ARG A 20 -5.56 1.12 4.62
C ARG A 20 -5.84 1.16 6.12
N ASP A 21 -6.87 0.45 6.57
CA ASP A 21 -7.32 0.49 7.96
C ASP A 21 -6.26 -0.09 8.88
N ALA A 22 -5.63 -1.21 8.51
CA ALA A 22 -4.56 -1.80 9.29
C ALA A 22 -3.35 -0.86 9.44
N LEU A 23 -2.98 -0.11 8.40
CA LEU A 23 -1.89 0.87 8.48
C LEU A 23 -2.29 2.11 9.29
N ALA A 24 -3.52 2.59 9.14
CA ALA A 24 -4.03 3.73 9.90
C ALA A 24 -4.12 3.41 11.41
N GLU A 25 -4.50 2.19 11.78
CA GLU A 25 -4.51 1.70 13.16
C GLU A 25 -3.10 1.68 13.81
N LEU A 26 -2.04 1.56 13.00
CA LEU A 26 -0.66 1.67 13.47
C LEU A 26 -0.20 3.12 13.63
N GLY A 27 -1.02 4.11 13.28
CA GLY A 27 -0.68 5.54 13.38
C GLY A 27 -0.06 6.14 12.13
N LEU A 28 -0.09 5.45 10.98
CA LEU A 28 0.33 6.05 9.71
C LEU A 28 -0.78 6.95 9.15
N LEU A 29 -0.38 8.05 8.49
CA LEU A 29 -1.27 8.80 7.61
C LEU A 29 -1.40 8.05 6.28
N VAL A 30 -2.59 7.56 5.94
CA VAL A 30 -2.81 6.75 4.73
C VAL A 30 -3.73 7.46 3.74
N ILE A 31 -3.22 7.74 2.55
CA ILE A 31 -3.93 8.36 1.44
C ILE A 31 -4.28 7.27 0.43
N ARG A 32 -5.58 7.05 0.17
CA ARG A 32 -6.00 6.21 -0.97
C ARG A 32 -5.95 7.04 -2.24
N CYS A 33 -5.19 6.57 -3.21
CA CYS A 33 -5.06 7.24 -4.49
C CYS A 33 -6.37 7.12 -5.29
N ALA A 34 -6.73 8.19 -6.00
CA ALA A 34 -7.79 8.12 -6.98
C ALA A 34 -7.35 7.20 -8.13
N ARG A 35 -8.30 6.42 -8.66
CA ARG A 35 -8.04 5.47 -9.76
C ARG A 35 -7.53 6.22 -10.98
N SER A 36 -6.23 6.17 -11.23
CA SER A 36 -5.57 6.79 -12.37
C SER A 36 -4.88 5.70 -13.19
N LYS A 37 -4.98 5.75 -14.52
CA LYS A 37 -4.32 4.79 -15.44
C LYS A 37 -2.79 5.03 -15.55
N GLY A 38 -2.15 5.51 -14.48
CA GLY A 38 -0.89 6.22 -14.57
C GLY A 38 -1.09 7.60 -15.22
N THR A 39 -0.16 8.52 -15.00
CA THR A 39 -0.22 9.84 -15.65
C THR A 39 0.21 9.71 -17.12
N LYS A 40 -0.19 10.65 -17.99
CA LYS A 40 0.29 10.76 -19.39
C LYS A 40 1.83 10.77 -19.49
N TRP A 41 2.49 11.14 -18.39
CA TRP A 41 3.94 11.22 -18.23
C TRP A 41 4.60 9.90 -17.82
N GLY A 42 3.84 8.81 -17.72
CA GLY A 42 4.38 7.46 -17.51
C GLY A 42 4.72 7.13 -16.06
N LEU A 43 4.25 7.93 -15.09
CA LEU A 43 4.41 7.57 -13.68
C LEU A 43 3.45 6.43 -13.30
N PRO A 44 3.93 5.45 -12.53
CA PRO A 44 3.12 4.33 -12.06
C PRO A 44 2.01 4.82 -11.12
N SER A 45 0.88 4.10 -11.14
CA SER A 45 -0.21 4.32 -10.20
C SER A 45 -0.04 3.43 -8.98
N TYR A 46 -0.33 3.97 -7.80
CA TYR A 46 -0.38 3.23 -6.55
C TYR A 46 -1.82 3.21 -6.03
N ASP A 47 -2.17 2.24 -5.19
CA ASP A 47 -3.50 2.17 -4.56
C ASP A 47 -3.53 2.99 -3.26
N LEU A 48 -2.45 2.89 -2.48
CA LEU A 48 -2.27 3.63 -1.22
C LEU A 48 -0.89 4.29 -1.17
N VAL A 49 -0.83 5.45 -0.52
CA VAL A 49 0.40 6.07 -0.01
C VAL A 49 0.28 6.12 1.50
N ALA A 50 1.24 5.56 2.23
CA ALA A 50 1.26 5.59 3.68
C ALA A 50 2.50 6.33 4.18
N ILE A 51 2.31 7.29 5.08
CA ILE A 51 3.35 8.12 5.67
C ILE A 51 3.46 7.73 7.14
N ALA A 52 4.61 7.17 7.52
CA ALA A 52 4.89 6.84 8.91
C ALA A 52 5.42 8.07 9.67
N PRO A 53 5.35 8.09 11.01
CA PRO A 53 6.15 9.00 11.82
C PRO A 53 7.63 8.89 11.42
N GLY A 54 8.29 10.03 11.20
CA GLY A 54 9.66 10.06 10.66
C GLY A 54 9.72 10.17 9.12
N PRO A 55 10.84 9.77 8.48
CA PRO A 55 11.08 10.01 7.05
C PRO A 55 10.46 8.96 6.11
N ARG A 56 9.85 7.90 6.63
CA ARG A 56 9.46 6.73 5.84
C ARG A 56 8.10 6.93 5.15
N VAL A 57 8.10 6.77 3.84
CA VAL A 57 6.89 6.78 2.99
C VAL A 57 6.80 5.47 2.21
N TYR A 58 5.62 4.85 2.23
CA TYR A 58 5.32 3.64 1.47
C TYR A 58 4.41 3.94 0.28
N LEU A 59 4.82 3.49 -0.90
CA LEU A 59 4.01 3.45 -2.11
C LEU A 59 3.50 2.02 -2.28
N ILE A 60 2.18 1.82 -2.19
CA ILE A 60 1.60 0.49 -2.00
C ILE A 60 0.68 0.14 -3.17
N GLU A 61 0.89 -1.04 -3.74
CA GLU A 61 -0.02 -1.67 -4.69
C GLU A 61 -0.72 -2.85 -4.03
N CYS A 62 -2.05 -2.85 -4.05
CA CYS A 62 -2.91 -3.83 -3.42
C CYS A 62 -3.42 -4.83 -4.45
N LYS A 63 -3.08 -6.10 -4.25
CA LYS A 63 -3.46 -7.19 -5.16
C LYS A 63 -4.28 -8.20 -4.39
N ALA A 64 -5.59 -8.22 -4.62
CA ALA A 64 -6.51 -9.16 -3.96
C ALA A 64 -6.39 -10.62 -4.45
N TYR A 65 -5.23 -10.99 -4.99
CA TYR A 65 -4.88 -12.30 -5.52
C TYR A 65 -3.36 -12.51 -5.40
N GLU A 66 -2.92 -13.77 -5.48
CA GLU A 66 -1.51 -14.15 -5.31
C GLU A 66 -0.71 -14.14 -6.63
N GLY A 67 0.61 -14.09 -6.54
CA GLY A 67 1.51 -14.14 -7.71
C GLY A 67 1.51 -12.86 -8.55
N ALA A 68 1.04 -11.75 -7.98
CA ALA A 68 1.12 -10.45 -8.64
C ALA A 68 2.59 -10.04 -8.83
N ARG A 69 2.92 -9.56 -10.03
CA ARG A 69 4.25 -9.07 -10.37
C ARG A 69 4.37 -7.61 -9.96
N ARG A 70 5.55 -7.25 -9.45
CA ARG A 70 5.91 -5.85 -9.19
C ARG A 70 6.08 -5.12 -10.52
N ASP A 71 5.48 -3.94 -10.66
CA ASP A 71 5.85 -2.99 -11.72
C ASP A 71 7.29 -2.48 -11.51
N PRO A 72 8.24 -2.69 -12.45
CA PRO A 72 9.60 -2.18 -12.34
C PRO A 72 9.67 -0.64 -12.23
N LYS A 73 8.79 0.08 -12.95
CA LYS A 73 8.76 1.55 -12.94
C LYS A 73 8.33 2.09 -11.58
N ALA A 74 7.47 1.35 -10.88
CA ALA A 74 7.09 1.65 -9.49
C ALA A 74 8.28 1.59 -8.53
N GLY A 75 9.19 0.64 -8.74
CA GLY A 75 10.44 0.56 -7.98
C GLY A 75 11.41 1.68 -8.29
N GLU A 76 11.54 2.08 -9.56
CA GLU A 76 12.36 3.22 -9.98
C GLU A 76 11.85 4.54 -9.40
N CYS A 77 10.54 4.78 -9.51
CA CYS A 77 9.88 5.95 -8.93
C CYS A 77 10.08 6.04 -7.42
N ALA A 78 9.90 4.91 -6.69
CA ALA A 78 10.11 4.88 -5.25
C ALA A 78 11.55 5.25 -4.85
N ARG A 79 12.55 4.77 -5.60
CA ARG A 79 13.95 5.17 -5.37
C ARG A 79 14.18 6.66 -5.59
N LEU A 80 13.59 7.23 -6.63
CA LEU A 80 13.71 8.67 -6.93
C LEU A 80 13.21 9.55 -5.78
N TYR A 81 12.13 9.13 -5.11
CA TYR A 81 11.50 9.89 -4.03
C TYR A 81 11.85 9.39 -2.62
N ASN A 82 12.88 8.55 -2.47
CA ASN A 82 13.25 7.93 -1.19
C ASN A 82 12.07 7.26 -0.46
N CYS A 83 11.20 6.60 -1.21
CA CYS A 83 10.06 5.86 -0.72
C CYS A 83 10.31 4.35 -0.80
N GLU A 84 9.56 3.56 -0.02
CA GLU A 84 9.51 2.11 -0.16
C GLU A 84 8.33 1.69 -1.06
N TYR A 85 8.61 0.95 -2.12
CA TYR A 85 7.56 0.36 -2.95
C TYR A 85 7.23 -1.07 -2.53
N VAL A 86 5.97 -1.32 -2.18
CA VAL A 86 5.48 -2.61 -1.68
C VAL A 86 4.27 -3.08 -2.49
N VAL A 87 4.27 -4.36 -2.85
CA VAL A 87 3.06 -5.05 -3.35
C VAL A 87 2.51 -5.89 -2.21
N VAL A 88 1.28 -5.59 -1.80
CA VAL A 88 0.60 -6.28 -0.72
C VAL A 88 -0.45 -7.22 -1.30
N THR A 89 -0.38 -8.50 -0.92
CA THR A 89 -1.34 -9.55 -1.26
C THR A 89 -1.95 -10.11 0.03
N PRO A 90 -3.04 -10.90 -0.04
CA PRO A 90 -3.58 -11.57 1.15
C PRO A 90 -2.53 -12.37 1.94
N SER A 91 -1.60 -13.04 1.25
CA SER A 91 -0.54 -13.81 1.89
C SER A 91 0.55 -12.94 2.55
N THR A 92 0.84 -11.75 2.01
CA THR A 92 1.90 -10.87 2.54
C THR A 92 1.39 -9.81 3.52
N LEU A 93 0.08 -9.60 3.61
CA LEU A 93 -0.51 -8.56 4.46
C LEU A 93 -0.06 -8.68 5.92
N LYS A 94 -0.12 -9.88 6.51
CA LYS A 94 0.19 -10.05 7.94
C LYS A 94 1.64 -9.66 8.25
N SER A 95 2.60 -10.23 7.52
CA SER A 95 4.01 -9.96 7.73
C SER A 95 4.38 -8.50 7.41
N PHE A 96 3.71 -7.90 6.42
CA PHE A 96 3.89 -6.48 6.11
C PHE A 96 3.44 -5.59 7.28
N ILE A 97 2.27 -5.84 7.87
CA ILE A 97 1.74 -5.07 9.01
C ILE A 97 2.61 -5.26 10.26
N GLU A 98 3.08 -6.48 10.52
CA GLU A 98 3.99 -6.75 11.64
C GLU A 98 5.31 -5.98 11.50
N ARG A 99 5.91 -5.97 10.30
CA ARG A 99 7.11 -5.19 10.02
C ARG A 99 6.89 -3.69 10.22
N VAL A 100 5.83 -3.13 9.64
CA VAL A 100 5.52 -1.70 9.73
C VAL A 100 5.26 -1.28 11.18
N ARG A 101 4.63 -2.14 12.00
CA ARG A 101 4.41 -1.87 13.43
C ARG A 101 5.73 -1.63 14.17
N GLU A 102 6.72 -2.49 13.96
CA GLU A 102 8.03 -2.33 14.60
C GLU A 102 8.74 -1.06 14.10
N GLU A 103 8.70 -0.79 12.78
CA GLU A 103 9.28 0.44 12.21
C GLU A 103 8.64 1.71 12.81
N VAL A 104 7.32 1.75 12.96
CA VAL A 104 6.62 2.89 13.58
C VAL A 104 6.99 3.03 15.06
N ARG A 105 7.08 1.91 15.79
CA ARG A 105 7.45 1.92 17.20
C ARG A 105 8.84 2.53 17.40
N GLU A 106 9.81 2.11 16.58
CA GLU A 106 11.18 2.64 16.60
C GLU A 106 11.20 4.13 16.25
N ALA A 107 10.50 4.54 15.19
CA ALA A 107 10.46 5.94 14.78
C ALA A 107 9.82 6.87 15.83
N ILE A 108 8.78 6.41 16.53
CA ILE A 108 8.18 7.18 17.63
C ILE A 108 9.18 7.34 18.78
N GLN A 109 9.93 6.28 19.11
CA GLN A 109 10.95 6.34 20.16
C GLN A 109 12.08 7.33 19.82
N GLU A 110 12.48 7.41 18.55
CA GLU A 110 13.51 8.36 18.09
C GLU A 110 13.02 9.81 18.09
N VAL A 111 11.74 10.04 17.77
CA VAL A 111 11.18 11.41 17.72
C VAL A 111 10.82 11.95 19.10
N MET A 112 10.43 11.07 20.03
CA MET A 112 9.96 11.46 21.38
C MET A 112 10.98 11.24 22.49
N GLY A 113 12.09 10.53 22.22
CA GLY A 113 13.21 10.34 23.14
C GLY A 113 14.28 11.40 22.97
#